data_AF-A0A0B4CV98-F1
#
_entry.id   AF-A0A0B4CV98-F1
#
_cell.length_a   1.000
_cell.length_b   1.000
_cell.length_c   1.000
_cell.angle_alpha   90.00
_cell.angle_beta   90.00
_cell.angle_gamma   90.00
#
_symmetry.space_group_name_H-M   'P 1'
#
loop_
_entity.id
_entity.type
_entity.pdbx_description
1 polymer ?
#
loop_
_entity_poly.entity_id
_entity_poly.type
_entity_poly.pdbx_seq_one_letter_code
_entity_poly.pdbx_strand_id
1 'polypeptide(L)' 'MTAPAFRKSDLTKAMLACAAAGVENYDLSFDRSGKPIIRVRASAQATPDHDIAAELEAWSRAQED' A
#
# COMPACT_ATOMS: atom_id res chain seq x y z
N MET A 1 -28.83 12.20 -14.57
CA MET A 1 -27.95 11.22 -13.88
C MET A 1 -27.36 11.91 -12.66
N THR A 2 -27.80 11.52 -11.46
CA THR A 2 -27.35 12.10 -10.19
C THR A 2 -26.00 11.49 -9.79
N ALA A 3 -24.98 12.32 -9.59
CA ALA A 3 -23.71 11.86 -9.04
C ALA A 3 -23.97 11.25 -7.64
N PRO A 4 -23.46 10.05 -7.33
CA PRO A 4 -23.57 9.48 -5.99
C PRO A 4 -22.86 10.40 -5.00
N ALA A 5 -23.62 10.88 -4.01
CA ALA A 5 -23.12 11.76 -2.99
C ALA A 5 -22.03 11.04 -2.17
N PHE A 6 -20.88 11.70 -2.00
CA PHE A 6 -19.83 11.28 -1.08
C PHE A 6 -20.43 10.87 0.28
N ARG A 7 -20.16 9.63 0.72
CA ARG A 7 -20.59 9.13 2.04
C ARG A 7 -19.37 9.04 2.95
N LYS A 8 -19.48 9.64 4.15
CA LYS A 8 -18.43 9.56 5.19
C LYS A 8 -18.02 8.11 5.50
N SER A 9 -18.96 7.16 5.38
CA SER A 9 -18.69 5.73 5.54
C SER A 9 -17.67 5.17 4.54
N ASP A 10 -17.64 5.69 3.32
CA ASP A 10 -16.80 5.18 2.23
C ASP A 10 -15.36 5.69 2.39
N LEU A 11 -15.19 6.89 2.93
CA LEU A 11 -13.90 7.41 3.40
C LEU A 11 -13.30 6.51 4.47
N THR A 12 -14.08 6.21 5.53
CA THR A 12 -13.61 5.38 6.64
C THR A 12 -13.21 3.97 6.16
N LYS A 13 -14.00 3.36 5.26
CA LYS A 13 -13.68 2.05 4.67
C LYS A 13 -12.38 2.09 3.86
N ALA A 14 -12.19 3.12 3.05
CA ALA A 14 -10.97 3.28 2.26
C ALA A 14 -9.73 3.46 3.14
N MET A 15 -9.83 4.27 4.21
CA MET A 15 -8.74 4.43 5.18
C MET A 15 -8.42 3.12 5.92
N LEU A 16 -9.44 2.35 6.31
CA LEU A 16 -9.24 1.03 6.94
C LEU A 16 -8.51 0.07 6.01
N ALA A 17 -8.85 0.08 4.72
CA ALA A 17 -8.19 -0.76 3.72
C ALA A 17 -6.71 -0.40 3.56
N CYS A 18 -6.35 0.90 3.56
CA CYS A 18 -4.95 1.32 3.53
C CYS A 18 -4.18 0.84 4.77
N ALA A 19 -4.77 0.99 5.96
CA ALA A 19 -4.15 0.54 7.20
C ALA A 19 -3.95 -0.98 7.23
N ALA A 20 -4.96 -1.75 6.80
CA ALA A 20 -4.85 -3.22 6.71
C ALA A 20 -3.80 -3.68 5.68
N ALA A 21 -3.56 -2.89 4.64
CA ALA A 21 -2.53 -3.15 3.64
C ALA A 21 -1.13 -2.65 4.05
N GLY A 22 -0.97 -2.04 5.23
CA GLY A 22 0.30 -1.47 5.68
C GLY A 22 0.75 -0.24 4.87
N VAL A 23 -0.17 0.43 4.19
CA VAL A 23 0.14 1.59 3.36
C VAL A 23 0.06 2.85 4.22
N GLU A 24 1.21 3.43 4.52
CA GLU A 24 1.31 4.64 5.37
C GLU A 24 1.31 5.94 4.56
N ASN A 25 1.78 5.91 3.31
CA ASN A 25 1.88 7.08 2.44
C ASN A 25 0.93 6.98 1.25
N TYR A 26 -0.29 7.49 1.42
CA TYR A 26 -1.29 7.50 0.36
C TYR A 26 -2.09 8.80 0.34
N ASP A 27 -2.55 9.16 -0.85
CA ASP A 27 -3.62 10.13 -1.03
C ASP A 27 -4.94 9.41 -1.25
N LEU A 28 -6.00 9.90 -0.61
CA LEU A 28 -7.36 9.42 -0.82
C LEU A 28 -8.19 10.52 -1.47
N SER A 29 -8.79 10.22 -2.62
CA SER A 29 -9.68 11.12 -3.35
C SER A 29 -10.95 10.39 -3.79
N PHE A 30 -11.94 11.09 -4.34
CA PHE A 30 -13.17 10.48 -4.83
C PHE A 30 -13.42 10.86 -6.28
N ASP A 31 -13.88 9.91 -7.08
CA ASP A 31 -14.30 10.20 -8.45
C ASP A 31 -15.65 10.94 -8.48
N ARG A 32 -16.09 11.34 -9.68
CA ARG A 32 -17.39 11.98 -9.87
C ARG A 32 -18.57 11.06 -9.54
N SER A 33 -18.32 9.76 -9.41
CA SER A 33 -19.28 8.75 -8.98
C SER A 33 -19.25 8.49 -7.46
N GLY A 34 -18.46 9.24 -6.68
CA GLY A 34 -18.33 9.05 -5.24
C GLY A 34 -17.55 7.78 -4.84
N LYS A 35 -16.85 7.13 -5.77
CA LYS A 35 -15.99 5.98 -5.47
C LYS A 35 -14.63 6.46 -4.96
N PRO A 36 -14.09 5.86 -3.88
CA PRO A 36 -12.77 6.20 -3.39
C PRO A 36 -11.68 5.76 -4.37
N ILE A 37 -10.73 6.65 -4.62
CA ILE A 37 -9.49 6.43 -5.37
C ILE A 37 -8.35 6.61 -4.37
N ILE A 38 -7.64 5.52 -4.09
CA ILE A 38 -6.43 5.51 -3.25
C ILE A 38 -5.23 5.58 -4.19
N ARG A 39 -4.42 6.63 -4.07
CA ARG A 39 -3.11 6.73 -4.73
C ARG A 39 -2.05 6.46 -3.70
N VAL A 40 -1.48 5.26 -3.74
CA VAL A 40 -0.31 4.93 -2.94
C VAL A 40 0.86 5.71 -3.54
N ARG A 41 1.37 6.69 -2.80
CA ARG A 41 2.69 7.23 -3.13
C ARG A 41 3.64 6.12 -2.74
N ALA A 42 4.61 5.78 -3.58
CA ALA A 42 5.70 4.93 -3.11
C ALA A 42 6.25 5.62 -1.86
N SER A 43 5.94 5.09 -0.68
CA SER A 43 6.77 5.38 0.47
C SER A 43 8.16 4.94 0.04
N ALA A 44 9.19 5.61 0.54
CA ALA A 44 10.44 4.93 0.73
C ALA A 44 10.16 3.81 1.75
N GLN A 45 9.48 2.75 1.31
CA GLN A 45 9.75 1.43 1.81
C GLN A 45 11.24 1.33 1.57
N ALA A 46 12.01 1.48 2.65
CA ALA A 46 13.40 1.10 2.68
C ALA A 46 13.44 -0.20 1.91
N THR A 47 14.01 -0.13 0.71
CA THR A 47 14.23 -1.29 -0.13
C THR A 47 14.86 -2.33 0.79
N PRO A 48 14.25 -3.51 1.00
CA PRO A 48 14.96 -4.62 1.60
C PRO A 48 16.01 -5.17 0.63
N ASP A 49 16.45 -4.38 -0.37
CA ASP A 49 17.62 -4.69 -1.19
C ASP A 49 18.88 -4.88 -0.32
N HIS A 50 18.91 -4.31 0.88
CA HIS A 50 19.98 -4.58 1.84
C HIS A 50 19.89 -5.97 2.50
N ASP A 51 18.72 -6.59 2.54
CA ASP A 51 18.53 -7.93 3.15
C ASP A 51 18.52 -9.05 2.11
N ILE A 52 18.06 -8.82 0.88
CA ILE A 52 18.00 -9.89 -0.14
C ILE A 52 19.39 -10.40 -0.51
N ALA A 53 20.38 -9.51 -0.67
CA ALA A 53 21.75 -9.92 -0.99
C ALA A 53 22.39 -10.72 0.17
N ALA A 54 22.12 -10.30 1.41
CA ALA A 54 22.61 -10.98 2.61
C ALA A 54 21.92 -12.33 2.84
N GLU A 55 20.61 -12.43 2.60
CA GLU A 55 19.85 -13.70 2.66
C GLU A 55 20.31 -14.68 1.57
N LEU A 56 20.56 -14.21 0.34
CA LEU A 56 21.07 -15.05 -0.74
C LEU A 56 22.48 -15.57 -0.44
N GLU A 57 23.35 -14.72 0.11
CA GLU A 57 24.70 -15.13 0.48
C GLU A 57 24.70 -16.13 1.65
N ALA A 58 23.83 -15.92 2.64
CA ALA A 58 23.64 -16.84 3.75
C ALA A 58 23.08 -18.20 3.29
N TRP A 59 22.13 -18.19 2.36
CA TRP A 59 21.57 -19.41 1.77
C TRP A 59 22.61 -20.17 0.93
N SER A 60 23.43 -19.47 0.14
CA SER A 60 24.50 -20.08 -0.65
C SER A 60 25.52 -20.80 0.24
N ARG A 61 25.96 -20.17 1.34
CA ARG A 61 26.90 -20.79 2.29
C ARG A 61 26.31 -22.02 2.99
N ALA A 62 25.01 -22.02 3.28
CA ALA A 62 24.33 -23.15 3.90
C ALA A 62 24.13 -24.36 2.97
N GLN A 63 24.35 -24.20 1.65
CA GLN A 63 24.29 -25.28 0.66
C GLN A 63 25.68 -25.88 0.34
N GLU A 64 26.76 -25.29 0.86
CA GLU A 64 28.15 -25.70 0.59
C GLU A 64 28.77 -26.59 1.70
N ASP A 65 28.04 -26.82 2.80
CA ASP A 65 28.32 -27.83 3.86
C ASP A 65 27.44 -29.09 3.67
#